data_AF-A0A2R6P031-F1
#
_entry.id   AF-A0A2R6P031-F1
#
_cell.length_a   1.000
_cell.length_b   1.000
_cell.length_c   1.000
_cell.angle_alpha   90.00
_cell.angle_beta   90.00
_cell.angle_gamma   90.00
#
_symmetry.space_group_name_H-M   'P 1'
#
loop_
_entity.id
_entity.type
_entity.pdbx_description
1 polymer ?
#
loop_
_entity_poly.entity_id
_entity_poly.type
_entity_poly.pdbx_seq_one_letter_code
_entity_poly.pdbx_strand_id
1 'polypeptide(L)'
;LNPAFSILHMRHMTPIFYQTIHRLREAIQLEISQSPSRNRETGVEIDVLSWMGRVALELIGQGGLGYSFDPLVKTEHNAFGEALKDVFPTVGRCTTYRFLCHHANKFGPPRLRRIFASLFPDRNIQTLKRIIDSIEDRSKEILEAKKGAILVEGDDEVLKMEVGEGKDIMSILLRANMKTEGDDKLPDHELVAQVSTLVLAATDTTSNALARIFELLAQHQDVQDKLRQEILDACDSQDGSFTDIPHDKLVELPYLDAVCRETLRLYPPSSFVMRETRQDIMLPMSEPVQGVDGSYMQEILVPNNTLVFVGIQACNRNKVIWGEDALEWKPERWLNSLPNSIKEAKVPGIYANLMTFLGGGNACM
;
A
#
# COMPACT_ATOMS: atom_id res chain seq x y z
N LEU A 1 -7.07 -0.48 15.50
CA LEU A 1 -5.79 -0.44 14.74
C LEU A 1 -5.14 0.95 14.74
N ASN A 2 -5.91 2.05 14.70
CA ASN A 2 -5.37 3.43 14.63
C ASN A 2 -4.17 3.77 15.54
N PRO A 3 -4.08 3.33 16.82
CA PRO A 3 -2.92 3.63 17.65
C PRO A 3 -1.60 3.06 17.09
N ALA A 4 -1.67 1.96 16.33
CA ALA A 4 -0.53 1.31 15.72
C ALA A 4 0.02 2.04 14.47
N PHE A 5 -0.67 3.10 14.00
CA PHE A 5 -0.21 3.96 12.90
C PHE A 5 0.11 5.39 13.40
N SER A 6 0.37 5.55 14.70
CA SER A 6 0.75 6.85 15.28
C SER A 6 2.18 7.25 14.92
N ILE A 7 2.46 8.55 14.92
CA ILE A 7 3.81 9.11 14.67
C ILE A 7 4.85 8.51 15.63
N LEU A 8 4.48 8.33 16.90
CA LEU A 8 5.36 7.73 17.91
C LEU A 8 5.76 6.30 17.52
N HIS A 9 4.79 5.51 17.05
CA HIS A 9 5.05 4.15 16.60
C HIS A 9 5.95 4.11 15.35
N MET A 10 5.73 5.01 14.38
CA MET A 10 6.56 5.13 13.17
C MET A 10 8.03 5.45 13.50
N ARG A 11 8.29 6.27 14.52
CA ARG A 11 9.64 6.55 15.00
C ARG A 11 10.35 5.27 15.47
N HIS A 12 9.64 4.36 16.13
CA HIS A 12 10.19 3.07 16.59
C HIS A 12 10.39 2.05 15.46
N MET A 13 9.61 2.14 14.38
CA MET A 13 9.79 1.27 13.21
C MET A 13 11.01 1.63 12.36
N THR A 14 11.46 2.89 12.41
CA THR A 14 12.50 3.41 11.52
C THR A 14 13.81 2.60 11.55
N PRO A 15 14.37 2.21 12.72
CA PRO A 15 15.55 1.35 12.77
C PRO A 15 15.33 -0.04 12.13
N ILE A 16 14.15 -0.63 12.29
CA ILE A 16 13.77 -1.92 11.68
C ILE A 16 13.76 -1.78 10.16
N PHE A 17 13.24 -0.67 9.66
CA PHE A 17 13.24 -0.37 8.23
C PHE A 17 14.67 -0.20 7.71
N TYR A 18 15.54 0.55 8.38
CA TYR A 18 16.95 0.65 7.98
C TYR A 18 17.65 -0.70 7.92
N GLN A 19 17.50 -1.56 8.92
CA GLN A 19 18.07 -2.92 8.89
C GLN A 19 17.59 -3.73 7.67
N THR A 20 16.33 -3.56 7.29
CA THR A 20 15.75 -4.20 6.11
C THR A 20 16.31 -3.62 4.81
N ILE A 21 16.46 -2.29 4.73
CA ILE A 21 17.03 -1.61 3.56
C ILE A 21 18.53 -1.90 3.39
N HIS A 22 19.29 -2.03 4.48
CA HIS A 22 20.71 -2.42 4.41
C HIS A 22 20.88 -3.82 3.83
N ARG A 23 20.08 -4.79 4.29
CA ARG A 23 20.07 -6.15 3.72
C ARG A 23 19.71 -6.15 2.24
N LEU A 24 18.68 -5.38 1.85
CA LEU A 24 18.31 -5.20 0.45
C LEU A 24 19.48 -4.65 -0.38
N ARG A 25 20.14 -3.59 0.12
CA ARG A 25 21.29 -2.98 -0.56
C ARG A 25 22.42 -3.99 -0.74
N GLU A 26 22.78 -4.72 0.32
CA GLU A 26 23.83 -5.75 0.26
C GLU A 26 23.51 -6.84 -0.76
N ALA A 27 22.26 -7.31 -0.82
CA ALA A 27 21.86 -8.34 -1.76
C ALA A 27 21.84 -7.85 -3.21
N ILE A 28 21.36 -6.63 -3.47
CA ILE A 28 21.44 -6.02 -4.80
C ILE A 28 22.92 -5.84 -5.21
N GLN A 29 23.78 -5.38 -4.30
CA GLN A 29 25.22 -5.26 -4.56
C GLN A 29 25.86 -6.61 -4.87
N LEU A 30 25.46 -7.66 -4.15
CA LEU A 30 25.92 -9.01 -4.38
C LEU A 30 25.50 -9.51 -5.77
N GLU A 31 24.23 -9.33 -6.15
CA GLU A 31 23.70 -9.67 -7.47
C GLU A 31 24.47 -8.97 -8.60
N ILE A 32 24.72 -7.66 -8.46
CA ILE A 32 25.53 -6.89 -9.42
C ILE A 32 26.96 -7.45 -9.50
N SER A 33 27.57 -7.78 -8.36
CA SER A 33 28.95 -8.24 -8.29
C SER A 33 29.15 -9.63 -8.91
N GLN A 34 28.15 -10.51 -8.79
CA GLN A 34 28.17 -11.90 -9.23
C GLN A 34 27.58 -12.10 -10.63
N SER A 35 26.94 -11.08 -11.21
CA SER A 35 26.28 -11.20 -12.50
C SER A 35 27.26 -11.59 -13.61
N PRO A 36 27.04 -12.72 -14.31
CA PRO A 36 27.93 -13.19 -15.39
C PRO A 36 27.89 -12.27 -16.61
N SER A 37 26.83 -11.46 -16.76
CA SER A 37 26.66 -10.44 -17.79
C SER A 37 27.29 -9.10 -17.43
N ARG A 38 28.10 -9.02 -16.36
CA ARG A 38 28.82 -7.80 -15.96
C ARG A 38 29.86 -7.41 -17.01
N ASN A 39 29.40 -6.76 -18.06
CA ASN A 39 30.25 -6.01 -18.99
C ASN A 39 30.35 -4.57 -18.47
N ARG A 40 31.57 -4.04 -18.39
CA ARG A 40 31.84 -2.67 -17.91
C ARG A 40 31.15 -1.61 -18.78
N GLU A 41 30.81 -1.93 -20.02
CA GLU A 41 30.16 -1.00 -20.96
C GLU A 41 28.62 -1.01 -20.86
N THR A 42 27.98 -2.15 -20.56
CA THR A 42 26.51 -2.28 -20.57
C THR A 42 25.87 -2.33 -19.18
N GLY A 43 26.66 -2.54 -18.13
CA GLY A 43 26.14 -2.68 -16.77
C GLY A 43 25.43 -4.02 -16.53
N VAL A 44 24.64 -4.09 -15.45
CA VAL A 44 23.84 -5.26 -15.06
C VAL A 44 22.37 -4.82 -15.00
N GLU A 45 21.49 -5.55 -15.66
CA GLU A 45 20.04 -5.34 -15.56
C GLU A 45 19.50 -5.98 -14.27
N ILE A 46 18.62 -5.25 -13.58
CA ILE A 46 18.06 -5.66 -12.29
C ILE A 46 16.55 -5.49 -12.35
N ASP A 47 15.82 -6.53 -11.97
CA ASP A 47 14.36 -6.45 -11.82
C ASP A 47 14.00 -5.72 -10.52
N VAL A 48 13.84 -4.40 -10.63
CA VAL A 48 13.46 -3.53 -9.51
C VAL A 48 12.08 -3.88 -8.97
N LEU A 49 11.12 -4.28 -9.81
CA LEU A 49 9.76 -4.59 -9.36
C LEU A 49 9.75 -5.82 -8.44
N SER A 50 10.53 -6.84 -8.79
CA SER A 50 10.74 -8.03 -7.96
C SER A 50 11.34 -7.67 -6.59
N TRP A 51 12.43 -6.91 -6.57
CA TRP A 51 13.08 -6.47 -5.32
C TRP A 51 12.17 -5.58 -4.47
N MET A 52 11.41 -4.67 -5.09
CA MET A 52 10.47 -3.81 -4.37
C MET A 52 9.30 -4.61 -3.78
N GLY A 53 8.84 -5.67 -4.47
CA GLY A 53 7.85 -6.61 -3.93
C GLY A 53 8.34 -7.29 -2.65
N ARG A 54 9.57 -7.79 -2.67
CA ARG A 54 10.19 -8.50 -1.54
C ARG A 54 10.44 -7.58 -0.35
N VAL A 55 11.00 -6.39 -0.57
CA VAL A 55 11.26 -5.44 0.52
C VAL A 55 9.96 -4.91 1.12
N ALA A 56 8.93 -4.62 0.32
CA ALA A 56 7.65 -4.15 0.85
C ALA A 56 6.98 -5.23 1.73
N LEU A 57 7.09 -6.51 1.35
CA LEU A 57 6.65 -7.63 2.18
C LEU A 57 7.44 -7.74 3.49
N GLU A 58 8.75 -7.59 3.44
CA GLU A 58 9.59 -7.66 4.63
C GLU A 58 9.37 -6.46 5.58
N LEU A 59 9.13 -5.25 5.05
CA LEU A 59 8.82 -4.07 5.85
C LEU A 59 7.50 -4.23 6.63
N ILE A 60 6.42 -4.68 5.98
CA ILE A 60 5.16 -4.96 6.69
C ILE A 60 5.29 -6.19 7.59
N GLY A 61 6.10 -7.17 7.20
CA GLY A 61 6.42 -8.32 8.04
C GLY A 61 7.05 -7.90 9.35
N GLN A 62 8.19 -7.24 9.32
CA GLN A 62 8.92 -6.89 10.53
C GLN A 62 8.26 -5.75 11.30
N GLY A 63 7.90 -4.66 10.62
CA GLY A 63 7.28 -3.51 11.28
C GLY A 63 5.84 -3.78 11.69
N GLY A 64 5.03 -4.35 10.79
CA GLY A 64 3.60 -4.55 11.02
C GLY A 64 3.24 -5.83 11.75
N LEU A 65 3.94 -6.92 11.46
CA LEU A 65 3.59 -8.25 11.99
C LEU A 65 4.66 -8.82 12.92
N GLY A 66 5.79 -8.14 13.15
CA GLY A 66 6.93 -8.71 13.88
C GLY A 66 7.32 -10.11 13.40
N TYR A 67 7.25 -10.34 12.09
CA TYR A 67 7.47 -11.61 11.39
C TYR A 67 8.38 -11.38 10.18
N SER A 68 9.44 -12.16 10.03
CA SER A 68 10.31 -12.06 8.84
C SER A 68 9.84 -13.06 7.78
N PHE A 69 9.54 -12.55 6.59
CA PHE A 69 9.11 -13.35 5.44
C PHE A 69 10.28 -13.69 4.53
N ASP A 70 11.19 -12.74 4.34
CA ASP A 70 12.26 -12.82 3.37
C ASP A 70 13.55 -12.33 4.01
N PRO A 71 14.60 -13.17 4.08
CA PRO A 71 15.86 -12.74 4.66
C PRO A 71 16.55 -11.65 3.82
N LEU A 72 16.12 -11.43 2.56
CA LEU A 72 16.68 -10.48 1.59
C LEU A 72 18.17 -10.70 1.31
N VAL A 73 18.65 -11.96 1.34
CA VAL A 73 20.09 -12.27 1.16
C VAL A 73 20.42 -12.71 -0.26
N LYS A 74 19.49 -13.38 -0.94
CA LYS A 74 19.63 -13.83 -2.33
C LYS A 74 18.27 -13.86 -3.01
N THR A 75 18.25 -13.81 -4.32
CA THR A 75 17.03 -14.02 -5.12
C THR A 75 16.53 -15.45 -4.91
N GLU A 76 15.53 -15.60 -4.05
CA GLU A 76 14.82 -16.85 -3.80
C GLU A 76 13.35 -16.69 -4.19
N HIS A 77 12.76 -17.79 -4.63
CA HIS A 77 11.36 -17.85 -5.00
C HIS A 77 10.48 -17.72 -3.75
N ASN A 78 9.83 -16.57 -3.58
CA ASN A 78 8.90 -16.32 -2.48
C ASN A 78 7.45 -16.54 -2.95
N ALA A 79 6.98 -17.79 -2.86
CA ALA A 79 5.65 -18.18 -3.33
C ALA A 79 4.51 -17.36 -2.67
N PHE A 80 4.70 -16.92 -1.43
CA PHE A 80 3.74 -16.07 -0.73
C PHE A 80 3.74 -14.63 -1.28
N GLY A 81 4.92 -14.04 -1.48
CA GLY A 81 5.05 -12.72 -2.11
C GLY A 81 4.47 -12.67 -3.53
N GLU A 82 4.73 -13.71 -4.32
CA GLU A 82 4.14 -13.86 -5.66
C GLU A 82 2.62 -14.00 -5.60
N ALA A 83 2.10 -14.81 -4.68
CA ALA A 83 0.66 -14.94 -4.49
C ALA A 83 0.00 -13.59 -4.19
N LEU A 84 0.61 -12.75 -3.35
CA LEU A 84 0.11 -11.39 -3.07
C LEU A 84 0.07 -10.52 -4.35
N LYS A 85 1.15 -10.55 -5.14
CA LYS A 85 1.26 -9.81 -6.40
C LYS A 85 0.28 -10.28 -7.46
N ASP A 86 -0.07 -11.56 -7.47
CA ASP A 86 -0.98 -12.14 -8.46
C ASP A 86 -2.47 -11.94 -8.13
N VAL A 87 -2.83 -11.47 -6.92
CA VAL A 87 -4.23 -11.25 -6.53
C VAL A 87 -4.93 -10.32 -7.52
N PHE A 88 -4.47 -9.06 -7.66
CA PHE A 88 -5.17 -8.06 -8.47
C PHE A 88 -5.16 -8.37 -9.97
N PRO A 89 -4.04 -8.81 -10.59
CA PRO A 89 -4.03 -9.25 -11.98
C PRO A 89 -5.01 -10.40 -12.24
N THR A 90 -5.07 -11.39 -11.34
CA THR A 90 -5.99 -12.53 -11.47
C THR A 90 -7.44 -12.10 -11.29
N VAL A 91 -7.74 -11.23 -10.32
CA VAL A 91 -9.08 -10.63 -10.16
C VAL A 91 -9.49 -9.85 -11.41
N GLY A 92 -8.57 -9.11 -12.02
CA GLY A 92 -8.78 -8.40 -13.29
C GLY A 92 -9.18 -9.33 -14.45
N ARG A 93 -8.56 -10.52 -14.54
CA ARG A 93 -8.92 -11.56 -15.52
C ARG A 93 -10.27 -12.22 -15.22
N CYS A 94 -10.72 -12.18 -13.97
CA CYS A 94 -12.02 -12.71 -13.53
C CYS A 94 -13.17 -11.69 -13.65
N THR A 95 -12.96 -10.52 -14.26
CA THR A 95 -13.94 -9.43 -14.32
C THR A 95 -15.28 -9.82 -14.94
N THR A 96 -15.30 -10.73 -15.92
CA THR A 96 -16.54 -11.27 -16.52
C THR A 96 -17.44 -11.95 -15.49
N TYR A 97 -16.87 -12.53 -14.43
CA TYR A 97 -17.60 -13.21 -13.35
C TYR A 97 -18.02 -12.28 -12.21
N ARG A 98 -17.61 -11.00 -12.24
CA ARG A 98 -17.83 -10.05 -11.15
C ARG A 98 -19.32 -9.83 -10.83
N PHE A 99 -20.17 -9.79 -11.85
CA PHE A 99 -21.63 -9.69 -11.68
C PHE A 99 -22.24 -10.94 -11.04
N LEU A 100 -21.69 -12.11 -11.39
CA LEU A 100 -22.09 -13.39 -10.81
C LEU A 100 -21.63 -13.51 -9.35
N CYS A 101 -20.44 -12.98 -9.01
CA CYS A 101 -19.92 -12.99 -7.64
C CYS A 101 -20.81 -12.24 -6.62
N HIS A 102 -21.40 -11.10 -7.00
CA HIS A 102 -22.34 -10.38 -6.11
C HIS A 102 -23.52 -11.27 -5.71
N HIS A 103 -24.02 -12.08 -6.64
CA HIS A 103 -25.13 -13.00 -6.39
C HIS A 103 -24.64 -14.28 -5.70
N ALA A 104 -23.44 -14.75 -6.04
CA ALA A 104 -22.82 -15.93 -5.43
C ALA A 104 -22.57 -15.74 -3.92
N ASN A 105 -22.26 -14.54 -3.44
CA ASN A 105 -22.13 -14.27 -2.00
C ASN A 105 -23.44 -14.43 -1.22
N LYS A 106 -24.59 -14.34 -1.90
CA LYS A 106 -25.93 -14.59 -1.32
C LYS A 106 -26.32 -16.07 -1.40
N PHE A 107 -25.51 -16.90 -2.09
CA PHE A 107 -25.82 -18.30 -2.35
C PHE A 107 -25.24 -19.24 -1.28
N GLY A 108 -26.03 -19.52 -0.25
CA GLY A 108 -25.76 -20.57 0.73
C GLY A 108 -24.53 -20.37 1.63
N PRO A 109 -24.26 -21.32 2.54
CA PRO A 109 -23.12 -21.25 3.46
C PRO A 109 -21.77 -21.26 2.74
N PRO A 110 -20.71 -20.66 3.32
CA PRO A 110 -19.37 -20.57 2.73
C PRO A 110 -18.80 -21.92 2.23
N ARG A 111 -19.08 -23.02 2.92
CA ARG A 111 -18.64 -24.36 2.53
C ARG A 111 -19.21 -24.79 1.18
N LEU A 112 -20.50 -24.52 0.91
CA LEU A 112 -21.11 -24.84 -0.38
C LEU A 112 -20.48 -24.00 -1.48
N ARG A 113 -20.32 -22.69 -1.25
CA ARG A 113 -19.66 -21.79 -2.21
C ARG A 113 -18.24 -22.26 -2.56
N ARG A 114 -17.49 -22.76 -1.58
CA ARG A 114 -16.14 -23.33 -1.80
C ARG A 114 -16.17 -24.62 -2.62
N ILE A 115 -17.16 -25.49 -2.41
CA ILE A 115 -17.37 -26.69 -3.25
C ILE A 115 -17.66 -26.30 -4.69
N PHE A 116 -18.59 -25.36 -4.92
CA PHE A 116 -18.89 -24.85 -6.26
C PHE A 116 -17.67 -24.24 -6.93
N ALA A 117 -16.91 -23.40 -6.21
CA ALA A 117 -15.67 -22.82 -6.72
C ALA A 117 -14.64 -23.90 -7.08
N SER A 118 -14.58 -25.02 -6.34
CA SER A 118 -13.64 -26.13 -6.62
C SER A 118 -14.04 -26.96 -7.82
N LEU A 119 -15.35 -27.03 -8.14
CA LEU A 119 -15.87 -27.73 -9.30
C LEU A 119 -15.92 -26.87 -10.56
N PHE A 120 -15.78 -25.54 -10.43
CA PHE A 120 -15.92 -24.61 -11.54
C PHE A 120 -14.71 -24.71 -12.51
N PRO A 121 -14.90 -25.09 -13.78
CA PRO A 121 -13.82 -25.47 -14.68
C PRO A 121 -13.14 -24.26 -15.37
N ASP A 122 -13.00 -23.13 -14.66
CA ASP A 122 -12.30 -21.95 -15.18
C ASP A 122 -10.90 -21.82 -14.56
N ARG A 123 -9.89 -21.63 -15.42
CA ARG A 123 -8.49 -21.56 -15.00
C ARG A 123 -8.20 -20.34 -14.11
N ASN A 124 -8.84 -19.20 -14.36
CA ASN A 124 -8.61 -17.98 -13.59
C ASN A 124 -9.24 -18.09 -12.21
N ILE A 125 -10.45 -18.66 -12.10
CA ILE A 125 -11.11 -18.95 -10.82
C ILE A 125 -10.30 -19.96 -9.99
N GLN A 126 -9.82 -21.06 -10.60
CA GLN A 126 -8.98 -22.03 -9.87
C GLN A 126 -7.64 -21.42 -9.43
N THR A 127 -7.07 -20.52 -10.24
CA THR A 127 -5.83 -19.81 -9.88
C THR A 127 -6.08 -18.84 -8.75
N LEU A 128 -7.15 -18.05 -8.80
CA LEU A 128 -7.53 -17.14 -7.72
C LEU A 128 -7.78 -17.89 -6.41
N LYS A 129 -8.47 -19.04 -6.49
CA LYS A 129 -8.67 -19.91 -5.32
C LYS A 129 -7.34 -20.35 -4.72
N ARG A 130 -6.38 -20.85 -5.53
CA ARG A 130 -5.06 -21.27 -5.04
C ARG A 130 -4.28 -20.12 -4.39
N ILE A 131 -4.35 -18.91 -4.99
CA ILE A 131 -3.74 -17.71 -4.44
C ILE A 131 -4.34 -17.38 -3.06
N ILE A 132 -5.66 -17.34 -2.95
CA ILE A 132 -6.36 -17.06 -1.68
C ILE A 132 -6.05 -18.13 -0.64
N ASP A 133 -6.05 -19.41 -1.02
CA ASP A 133 -5.72 -20.53 -0.14
C ASP A 133 -4.29 -20.36 0.42
N SER A 134 -3.32 -20.04 -0.45
CA SER A 134 -1.93 -19.78 -0.03
C SER A 134 -1.80 -18.58 0.93
N ILE A 135 -2.58 -17.52 0.71
CA ILE A 135 -2.56 -16.34 1.58
C ILE A 135 -3.17 -16.66 2.94
N GLU A 136 -4.31 -17.35 2.95
CA GLU A 136 -5.04 -17.73 4.15
C GLU A 136 -4.21 -18.69 5.03
N ASP A 137 -3.60 -19.71 4.42
CA ASP A 137 -2.80 -20.70 5.13
C ASP A 137 -1.57 -20.06 5.79
N ARG A 138 -0.85 -19.21 5.05
CA ARG A 138 0.30 -18.48 5.62
C ARG A 138 -0.13 -17.47 6.69
N SER A 139 -1.28 -16.83 6.53
CA SER A 139 -1.82 -15.89 7.53
C SER A 139 -2.18 -16.60 8.84
N LYS A 140 -2.72 -17.84 8.77
CA LYS A 140 -2.95 -18.68 9.96
C LYS A 140 -1.66 -19.03 10.68
N GLU A 141 -0.62 -19.44 9.96
CA GLU A 141 0.68 -19.77 10.55
C GLU A 141 1.26 -18.58 11.34
N ILE A 142 1.18 -17.38 10.76
CA ILE A 142 1.65 -16.14 11.40
C ILE A 142 0.84 -15.84 12.66
N LEU A 143 -0.49 -15.93 12.55
CA LEU A 143 -1.39 -15.68 13.67
C LEU A 143 -1.10 -16.61 14.84
N GLU A 144 -0.96 -17.90 14.59
CA GLU A 144 -0.71 -18.90 15.63
C GLU A 144 0.68 -18.73 16.25
N ALA A 145 1.71 -18.45 15.44
CA ALA A 145 3.04 -18.12 15.95
C ALA A 145 3.02 -16.90 16.88
N LYS A 146 2.24 -15.86 16.51
CA LYS A 146 2.10 -14.65 17.33
C LYS A 146 1.31 -14.84 18.61
N LYS A 147 0.20 -15.58 18.56
CA LYS A 147 -0.53 -15.98 19.77
C LYS A 147 0.39 -16.74 20.73
N GLY A 148 1.18 -17.69 20.21
CA GLY A 148 2.16 -18.43 20.99
C GLY A 148 3.18 -17.52 21.67
N ALA A 149 3.78 -16.58 20.94
CA ALA A 149 4.74 -15.62 21.49
C ALA A 149 4.14 -14.73 22.60
N ILE A 150 2.92 -14.21 22.40
CA ILE A 150 2.25 -13.35 23.38
C ILE A 150 1.96 -14.09 24.69
N LEU A 151 1.59 -15.38 24.62
CA LEU A 151 1.33 -16.20 25.80
C LEU A 151 2.60 -16.47 26.64
N VAL A 152 3.77 -16.50 25.99
CA VAL A 152 5.07 -16.72 26.67
C VAL A 152 5.59 -15.44 27.33
N GLU A 153 5.28 -14.26 26.77
CA GLU A 153 5.78 -12.96 27.27
C GLU A 153 5.21 -12.54 28.65
N GLY A 154 4.17 -13.19 29.16
CA GLY A 154 3.60 -12.92 30.50
C GLY A 154 2.87 -11.57 30.64
N ASP A 155 2.23 -11.36 31.80
CA ASP A 155 1.36 -10.20 32.08
C ASP A 155 2.12 -8.91 32.48
N ASP A 156 3.38 -8.97 32.90
CA ASP A 156 4.13 -7.78 33.38
C ASP A 156 4.47 -6.76 32.28
N GLU A 157 4.50 -7.19 31.01
CA GLU A 157 4.62 -6.25 29.87
C GLU A 157 3.28 -5.61 29.46
N VAL A 158 2.15 -6.08 30.02
CA VAL A 158 0.79 -5.58 29.70
C VAL A 158 0.54 -4.18 30.28
N LEU A 159 1.22 -3.82 31.36
CA LEU A 159 1.16 -2.49 31.98
C LEU A 159 1.99 -1.44 31.22
N LYS A 160 2.98 -1.85 30.42
CA LYS A 160 3.78 -0.92 29.59
C LYS A 160 3.08 -0.46 28.31
N MET A 161 1.94 -1.08 27.97
CA MET A 161 1.14 -0.78 26.76
C MET A 161 0.54 0.64 26.73
N GLU A 162 0.45 1.35 27.85
CA GLU A 162 -0.05 2.73 27.85
C GLU A 162 0.92 3.72 27.17
N VAL A 163 2.17 3.29 26.89
CA VAL A 163 3.24 4.16 26.37
C VAL A 163 3.83 3.65 25.05
N GLY A 164 3.02 3.19 24.09
CA GLY A 164 3.44 3.10 22.67
C GLY A 164 4.77 2.37 22.37
N GLU A 165 5.24 1.49 23.25
CA GLU A 165 6.57 0.87 23.16
C GLU A 165 6.59 -0.20 22.06
N GLY A 166 7.08 0.18 20.87
CA GLY A 166 7.84 -0.65 19.93
C GLY A 166 7.29 -2.01 19.41
N LYS A 167 6.10 -2.47 19.83
CA LYS A 167 5.55 -3.76 19.42
C LYS A 167 4.71 -3.65 18.16
N ASP A 168 4.83 -4.64 17.28
CA ASP A 168 4.19 -4.71 15.97
C ASP A 168 2.65 -4.57 16.01
N ILE A 169 2.05 -4.12 14.90
CA ILE A 169 0.61 -3.85 14.74
C ILE A 169 -0.23 -5.07 15.16
N MET A 170 0.22 -6.27 14.83
CA MET A 170 -0.52 -7.51 15.11
C MET A 170 -0.51 -7.84 16.61
N SER A 171 0.60 -7.62 17.29
CA SER A 171 0.69 -7.74 18.75
C SER A 171 -0.27 -6.78 19.46
N ILE A 172 -0.39 -5.54 18.97
CA ILE A 172 -1.34 -4.55 19.51
C ILE A 172 -2.78 -5.04 19.31
N LEU A 173 -3.12 -5.51 18.11
CA LEU A 173 -4.46 -6.02 17.78
C LEU A 173 -4.83 -7.26 18.62
N LEU A 174 -3.94 -8.25 18.73
CA LEU A 174 -4.20 -9.47 19.49
C LEU A 174 -4.41 -9.19 20.97
N ARG A 175 -3.56 -8.35 21.57
CA ARG A 175 -3.68 -8.00 22.99
C ARG A 175 -4.97 -7.22 23.26
N ALA A 176 -5.34 -6.28 22.39
CA ALA A 176 -6.62 -5.58 22.50
C ALA A 176 -7.80 -6.55 22.37
N ASN A 177 -7.74 -7.49 21.43
CA ASN A 177 -8.78 -8.49 21.22
C ASN A 177 -8.91 -9.47 22.39
N MET A 178 -7.80 -9.83 23.05
CA MET A 178 -7.79 -10.68 24.25
C MET A 178 -8.48 -10.01 25.45
N LYS A 179 -8.37 -8.68 25.57
CA LYS A 179 -9.02 -7.87 26.63
C LYS A 179 -10.50 -7.55 26.32
N THR A 180 -10.96 -7.86 25.12
CA THR A 180 -12.33 -7.55 24.68
C THR A 180 -13.25 -8.75 24.94
N GLU A 181 -14.47 -8.47 25.40
CA GLU A 181 -15.50 -9.47 25.69
C GLU A 181 -16.76 -9.22 24.85
N GLY A 182 -17.63 -10.22 24.75
CA GLY A 182 -18.91 -10.11 24.05
C GLY A 182 -18.75 -9.93 22.53
N ASP A 183 -19.69 -9.17 21.95
CA ASP A 183 -19.83 -8.99 20.50
C ASP A 183 -18.68 -8.20 19.86
N ASP A 184 -17.89 -7.46 20.66
CA ASP A 184 -16.74 -6.69 20.18
C ASP A 184 -15.48 -7.55 20.00
N LYS A 185 -15.49 -8.81 20.48
CA LYS A 185 -14.35 -9.72 20.36
C LYS A 185 -14.29 -10.33 18.97
N LEU A 186 -13.20 -10.07 18.25
CA LEU A 186 -12.97 -10.63 16.92
C LEU A 186 -12.70 -12.14 17.02
N PRO A 187 -13.44 -12.96 16.25
CA PRO A 187 -13.16 -14.38 16.13
C PRO A 187 -11.87 -14.63 15.32
N ASP A 188 -11.27 -15.80 15.49
CA ASP A 188 -9.98 -16.15 14.88
C ASP A 188 -9.95 -15.98 13.35
N HIS A 189 -11.03 -16.32 12.66
CA HIS A 189 -11.09 -16.18 11.20
C HIS A 189 -11.06 -14.70 10.75
N GLU A 190 -11.56 -13.77 11.57
CA GLU A 190 -11.44 -12.35 11.30
C GLU A 190 -10.02 -11.85 11.59
N LEU A 191 -9.35 -12.36 12.63
CA LEU A 191 -7.94 -12.06 12.89
C LEU A 191 -7.03 -12.54 11.74
N VAL A 192 -7.26 -13.74 11.22
CA VAL A 192 -6.57 -14.24 10.01
C VAL A 192 -6.81 -13.30 8.83
N ALA A 193 -8.06 -12.88 8.63
CA ALA A 193 -8.41 -11.95 7.56
C ALA A 193 -7.72 -10.58 7.70
N GLN A 194 -7.52 -10.08 8.93
CA GLN A 194 -6.75 -8.86 9.18
C GLN A 194 -5.28 -9.02 8.77
N VAL A 195 -4.64 -10.15 9.12
CA VAL A 195 -3.26 -10.44 8.69
C VAL A 195 -3.18 -10.46 7.16
N SER A 196 -4.07 -11.20 6.50
CA SER A 196 -4.11 -11.27 5.04
C SER A 196 -4.31 -9.90 4.40
N THR A 197 -5.22 -9.09 4.94
CA THR A 197 -5.56 -7.77 4.41
C THR A 197 -4.40 -6.79 4.56
N LEU A 198 -3.81 -6.71 5.75
CA LEU A 198 -2.70 -5.80 6.03
C LEU A 198 -1.49 -6.10 5.14
N VAL A 199 -1.12 -7.37 5.03
CA VAL A 199 0.00 -7.80 4.19
C VAL A 199 -0.27 -7.50 2.72
N LEU A 200 -1.41 -7.91 2.19
CA LEU A 200 -1.75 -7.67 0.78
C LEU A 200 -1.77 -6.17 0.45
N ALA A 201 -2.48 -5.38 1.26
CA ALA A 201 -2.64 -3.95 1.02
C ALA A 201 -1.31 -3.20 1.10
N ALA A 202 -0.48 -3.48 2.12
CA ALA A 202 0.79 -2.81 2.32
C ALA A 202 1.86 -3.24 1.31
N THR A 203 1.93 -4.54 0.99
CA THR A 203 2.94 -5.05 0.06
C THR A 203 2.70 -4.56 -1.36
N ASP A 204 1.50 -4.76 -1.92
CA ASP A 204 1.28 -4.49 -3.34
C ASP A 204 1.37 -3.00 -3.66
N THR A 205 0.74 -2.14 -2.85
CA THR A 205 0.72 -0.68 -3.10
C THR A 205 2.12 -0.07 -2.96
N THR A 206 2.83 -0.36 -1.87
CA THR A 206 4.15 0.22 -1.57
C THR A 206 5.19 -0.21 -2.60
N SER A 207 5.23 -1.50 -2.95
CA SER A 207 6.20 -2.00 -3.93
C SER A 207 6.00 -1.41 -5.33
N ASN A 208 4.75 -1.23 -5.78
CA ASN A 208 4.46 -0.58 -7.05
C ASN A 208 4.82 0.92 -7.02
N ALA A 209 4.58 1.61 -5.90
CA ALA A 209 4.98 3.00 -5.74
C ALA A 209 6.51 3.16 -5.78
N LEU A 210 7.24 2.33 -5.03
CA LEU A 210 8.71 2.34 -5.02
C LEU A 210 9.29 2.02 -6.39
N ALA A 211 8.80 0.98 -7.06
CA ALA A 211 9.24 0.62 -8.41
C ALA A 211 9.04 1.77 -9.39
N ARG A 212 7.90 2.46 -9.30
CA ARG A 212 7.62 3.66 -10.11
C ARG A 212 8.55 4.83 -9.77
N ILE A 213 8.86 5.07 -8.50
CA ILE A 213 9.84 6.09 -8.08
C ILE A 213 11.20 5.80 -8.72
N PHE A 214 11.71 4.56 -8.61
CA PHE A 214 13.00 4.20 -9.19
C PHE A 214 13.03 4.32 -10.72
N GLU A 215 11.96 3.91 -11.40
CA GLU A 215 11.81 4.10 -12.85
C GLU A 215 11.90 5.57 -13.24
N LEU A 216 11.18 6.45 -12.53
CA LEU A 216 11.18 7.89 -12.80
C LEU A 216 12.54 8.52 -12.50
N LEU A 217 13.17 8.16 -11.39
CA LEU A 217 14.53 8.62 -11.06
C LEU A 217 15.56 8.16 -12.10
N ALA A 218 15.41 6.97 -12.69
CA ALA A 218 16.28 6.51 -13.77
C ALA A 218 16.09 7.32 -15.07
N GLN A 219 14.87 7.82 -15.32
CA GLN A 219 14.54 8.63 -16.50
C GLN A 219 14.84 10.13 -16.31
N HIS A 220 14.96 10.60 -15.07
CA HIS A 220 15.18 12.01 -14.70
C HIS A 220 16.45 12.16 -13.85
N GLN A 221 17.61 12.10 -14.49
CA GLN A 221 18.91 12.11 -13.81
C GLN A 221 19.16 13.40 -13.01
N ASP A 222 18.68 14.54 -13.51
CA ASP A 222 18.72 15.82 -12.80
C ASP A 222 17.98 15.78 -11.46
N VAL A 223 16.80 15.15 -11.44
CA VAL A 223 16.02 14.93 -10.22
C VAL A 223 16.73 13.92 -9.31
N GLN A 224 17.28 12.84 -9.87
CA GLN A 224 18.02 11.84 -9.10
C GLN A 224 19.25 12.45 -8.41
N ASP A 225 20.05 13.25 -9.11
CA ASP A 225 21.25 13.87 -8.55
C ASP A 225 20.91 14.86 -7.44
N LYS A 226 19.85 15.67 -7.63
CA LYS A 226 19.36 16.59 -6.61
C LYS A 226 18.84 15.88 -5.36
N LEU A 227 18.08 14.79 -5.52
CA LEU A 227 17.63 13.96 -4.40
C LEU A 227 18.80 13.29 -3.68
N ARG A 228 19.75 12.76 -4.44
CA ARG A 228 20.97 12.16 -3.88
C ARG A 228 21.75 13.17 -3.06
N GLN A 229 21.89 14.41 -3.52
CA GLN A 229 22.57 15.46 -2.77
C GLN A 229 21.87 15.76 -1.45
N GLU A 230 20.54 15.94 -1.44
CA GLU A 230 19.77 16.17 -0.20
C GLU A 230 19.96 15.03 0.81
N ILE A 231 19.96 13.77 0.34
CA ILE A 231 20.18 12.60 1.20
C ILE A 231 21.62 12.58 1.75
N LEU A 232 22.63 12.87 0.93
CA LEU A 232 24.03 12.90 1.35
C LEU A 232 24.28 14.01 2.39
N ASP A 233 23.70 15.19 2.18
CA ASP A 233 23.75 16.30 3.13
C ASP A 233 23.07 15.91 4.46
N ALA A 234 21.97 15.15 4.40
CA ALA A 234 21.27 14.68 5.58
C ALA A 234 22.01 13.55 6.34
N CYS A 235 22.84 12.76 5.67
CA CYS A 235 23.69 11.75 6.32
C CYS A 235 24.89 12.36 7.08
N ASP A 236 25.13 13.67 6.98
CA ASP A 236 26.34 14.34 7.50
C ASP A 236 27.64 13.64 7.04
N SER A 237 27.59 13.04 5.85
CA SER A 237 28.65 12.17 5.33
C SER A 237 29.82 12.99 4.79
N GLN A 238 30.88 13.15 5.60
CA GLN A 238 32.11 13.81 5.16
C GLN A 238 33.03 12.90 4.32
N ASP A 239 32.84 11.58 4.36
CA ASP A 239 33.67 10.57 3.69
C ASP A 239 32.94 9.77 2.62
N GLY A 240 31.66 10.06 2.37
CA GLY A 240 30.81 9.30 1.44
C GLY A 240 30.26 8.00 2.02
N SER A 241 30.44 7.72 3.31
CA SER A 241 29.77 6.61 4.00
C SER A 241 28.31 6.95 4.30
N PHE A 242 27.41 6.02 3.98
CA PHE A 242 25.97 6.17 4.23
C PHE A 242 25.66 5.81 5.69
N THR A 243 25.26 6.79 6.48
CA THR A 243 24.76 6.62 7.85
C THR A 243 23.24 6.74 7.87
N ASP A 244 22.59 6.07 8.82
CA ASP A 244 21.14 6.12 8.96
C ASP A 244 20.68 7.53 9.37
N ILE A 245 19.77 8.11 8.60
CA ILE A 245 19.18 9.43 8.90
C ILE A 245 18.16 9.24 10.04
N PRO A 246 18.29 9.96 11.17
CA PRO A 246 17.31 9.89 12.25
C PRO A 246 15.89 10.21 11.74
N HIS A 247 14.88 9.51 12.28
CA HIS A 247 13.48 9.66 11.84
C HIS A 247 13.05 11.12 11.71
N ASP A 248 13.32 11.94 12.72
CA ASP A 248 12.87 13.34 12.74
C ASP A 248 13.54 14.18 11.65
N LYS A 249 14.80 13.90 11.30
CA LYS A 249 15.50 14.54 10.17
C LYS A 249 14.98 14.00 8.83
N LEU A 250 14.69 12.69 8.75
CA LEU A 250 14.20 12.02 7.54
C LEU A 250 12.84 12.57 7.09
N VAL A 251 11.90 12.77 8.03
CA VAL A 251 10.56 13.29 7.70
C VAL A 251 10.55 14.78 7.34
N GLU A 252 11.66 15.48 7.57
CA GLU A 252 11.82 16.90 7.25
C GLU A 252 12.48 17.14 5.89
N LEU A 253 12.91 16.09 5.16
CA LEU A 253 13.58 16.22 3.86
C LEU A 253 12.58 16.65 2.77
N PRO A 254 12.60 17.92 2.31
CA PRO A 254 11.55 18.46 1.47
C PRO A 254 11.55 17.87 0.07
N TYR A 255 12.71 17.58 -0.52
CA TYR A 255 12.78 17.07 -1.88
C TYR A 255 12.47 15.58 -1.97
N LEU A 256 12.88 14.78 -0.98
CA LEU A 256 12.44 13.40 -0.81
C LEU A 256 10.91 13.31 -0.70
N ASP A 257 10.30 14.13 0.17
CA ASP A 257 8.83 14.20 0.30
C ASP A 257 8.18 14.66 -1.02
N ALA A 258 8.76 15.64 -1.71
CA ALA A 258 8.28 16.10 -3.01
C ALA A 258 8.28 15.00 -4.09
N VAL A 259 9.34 14.18 -4.16
CA VAL A 259 9.45 13.03 -5.08
C VAL A 259 8.37 11.99 -4.78
N CYS A 260 8.17 11.67 -3.50
CA CYS A 260 7.12 10.74 -3.06
C CYS A 260 5.72 11.28 -3.43
N ARG A 261 5.41 12.53 -3.07
CA ARG A 261 4.11 13.17 -3.35
C ARG A 261 3.81 13.25 -4.84
N GLU A 262 4.77 13.69 -5.64
CA GLU A 262 4.54 13.83 -7.08
C GLU A 262 4.34 12.48 -7.76
N THR A 263 5.10 11.47 -7.33
CA THR A 263 4.92 10.11 -7.84
C THR A 263 3.56 9.55 -7.46
N LEU A 264 3.13 9.71 -6.20
CA LEU A 264 1.83 9.24 -5.71
C LEU A 264 0.65 10.05 -6.30
N ARG A 265 0.85 11.32 -6.65
CA ARG A 265 -0.12 12.12 -7.39
C ARG A 265 -0.30 11.57 -8.80
N LEU A 266 0.79 11.51 -9.56
CA LEU A 266 0.71 11.17 -10.98
C LEU A 266 0.46 9.68 -11.20
N TYR A 267 1.04 8.80 -10.40
CA TYR A 267 0.98 7.35 -10.52
C TYR A 267 0.51 6.69 -9.22
N PRO A 268 -0.74 6.94 -8.78
CA PRO A 268 -1.27 6.29 -7.60
C PRO A 268 -1.36 4.77 -7.84
N PRO A 269 -0.91 3.91 -6.90
CA PRO A 269 -1.02 2.46 -7.06
C PRO A 269 -2.47 1.99 -7.27
N SER A 270 -3.44 2.69 -6.70
CA SER A 270 -4.86 2.51 -6.98
C SER A 270 -5.41 3.65 -7.84
N SER A 271 -5.83 3.34 -9.07
CA SER A 271 -6.31 4.37 -10.02
C SER A 271 -7.75 4.81 -9.77
N PHE A 272 -8.55 3.98 -9.10
CA PHE A 272 -9.95 4.27 -8.77
C PHE A 272 -10.42 3.45 -7.57
N VAL A 273 -11.52 3.87 -6.96
CA VAL A 273 -12.26 3.05 -5.99
C VAL A 273 -13.73 2.98 -6.36
N MET A 274 -14.40 1.96 -5.86
CA MET A 274 -15.84 1.83 -6.01
C MET A 274 -16.57 2.20 -4.74
N ARG A 275 -17.76 2.76 -4.90
CA ARG A 275 -18.75 3.04 -3.85
C ARG A 275 -20.10 2.54 -4.33
N GLU A 276 -20.93 2.08 -3.41
CA GLU A 276 -22.31 1.68 -3.71
C GLU A 276 -23.25 2.61 -2.94
N THR A 277 -24.21 3.21 -3.64
CA THR A 277 -25.22 4.05 -2.99
C THR A 277 -26.13 3.17 -2.13
N ARG A 278 -26.45 3.66 -0.92
CA ARG A 278 -27.34 2.97 0.03
C ARG A 278 -28.78 3.51 0.04
N GLN A 279 -29.00 4.58 -0.71
CA GLN A 279 -30.28 5.24 -0.95
C GLN A 279 -30.15 6.11 -2.19
N ASP A 280 -31.27 6.57 -2.73
CA ASP A 280 -31.28 7.57 -3.79
C ASP A 280 -30.59 8.85 -3.30
N ILE A 281 -29.69 9.39 -4.12
CA ILE A 281 -28.94 10.61 -3.79
C ILE A 281 -28.90 11.54 -5.00
N MET A 282 -29.16 12.82 -4.77
CA MET A 282 -28.80 13.87 -5.74
C MET A 282 -27.32 14.18 -5.58
N LEU A 283 -26.51 13.75 -6.54
CA LEU A 283 -25.07 13.97 -6.55
C LEU A 283 -24.79 15.33 -7.19
N PRO A 284 -24.29 16.33 -6.43
CA PRO A 284 -23.90 17.61 -7.00
C PRO A 284 -22.68 17.44 -7.91
N MET A 285 -22.67 18.18 -9.02
CA MET A 285 -21.55 18.27 -9.94
C MET A 285 -20.75 19.55 -9.66
N SER A 286 -19.44 19.49 -9.90
CA SER A 286 -18.57 20.66 -9.72
C SER A 286 -18.85 21.78 -10.73
N GLU A 287 -19.34 21.40 -11.92
CA GLU A 287 -19.69 22.30 -13.00
C GLU A 287 -21.02 21.84 -13.62
N PRO A 288 -21.85 22.75 -14.15
CA PRO A 288 -23.05 22.38 -14.89
C PRO A 288 -22.71 21.52 -16.12
N VAL A 289 -23.41 20.40 -16.29
CA VAL A 289 -23.26 19.51 -17.45
C VAL A 289 -24.49 19.63 -18.33
N GLN A 290 -24.30 19.68 -19.65
CA GLN A 290 -25.40 19.70 -20.60
C GLN A 290 -25.93 18.28 -20.85
N GLY A 291 -27.23 18.08 -20.62
CA GLY A 291 -27.95 16.85 -20.91
C GLY A 291 -28.19 16.66 -22.40
N VAL A 292 -28.64 15.45 -22.77
CA VAL A 292 -28.97 15.09 -24.16
C VAL A 292 -30.13 15.90 -24.75
N ASP A 293 -30.96 16.48 -23.89
CA ASP A 293 -32.07 17.37 -24.24
C ASP A 293 -31.65 18.85 -24.39
N GLY A 294 -30.36 19.14 -24.20
CA GLY A 294 -29.78 20.47 -24.27
C GLY A 294 -29.92 21.28 -22.97
N SER A 295 -30.60 20.76 -21.94
CA SER A 295 -30.72 21.42 -20.63
C SER A 295 -29.42 21.32 -19.83
N TYR A 296 -29.16 22.28 -18.95
CA TYR A 296 -28.02 22.22 -18.03
C TYR A 296 -28.48 21.70 -16.67
N MET A 297 -27.75 20.72 -16.14
CA MET A 297 -27.98 20.13 -14.82
C MET A 297 -26.76 20.39 -13.92
N GLN A 298 -27.02 20.71 -12.65
CA GLN A 298 -25.99 20.91 -11.62
C GLN A 298 -25.90 19.72 -10.66
N GLU A 299 -26.87 18.82 -10.70
CA GLU A 299 -26.92 17.61 -9.91
C GLU A 299 -27.52 16.48 -10.73
N ILE A 300 -27.15 15.24 -10.39
CA ILE A 300 -27.68 14.04 -11.04
C ILE A 300 -28.25 13.08 -9.99
N LEU A 301 -29.45 12.56 -10.25
CA LEU A 301 -30.00 11.48 -9.43
C LEU A 301 -29.16 10.21 -9.65
N VAL A 302 -28.59 9.72 -8.55
CA VAL A 302 -27.94 8.41 -8.49
C VAL A 302 -28.83 7.50 -7.65
N PRO A 303 -29.55 6.54 -8.26
CA PRO A 303 -30.46 5.65 -7.55
C PRO A 303 -29.74 4.79 -6.50
N ASN A 304 -30.49 4.26 -5.55
CA ASN A 304 -30.05 3.26 -4.59
C ASN A 304 -29.46 2.01 -5.29
N ASN A 305 -28.45 1.39 -4.68
CA ASN A 305 -27.71 0.23 -5.20
C ASN A 305 -26.98 0.50 -6.53
N THR A 306 -26.59 1.74 -6.78
CA THR A 306 -25.76 2.11 -7.93
C THR A 306 -24.29 2.04 -7.56
N LEU A 307 -23.51 1.30 -8.36
CA LEU A 307 -22.06 1.26 -8.25
C LEU A 307 -21.44 2.50 -8.91
N VAL A 308 -20.78 3.33 -8.11
CA VAL A 308 -20.09 4.55 -8.52
C VAL A 308 -18.59 4.32 -8.52
N PHE A 309 -17.93 4.67 -9.62
CA PHE A 309 -16.47 4.63 -9.74
C PHE A 309 -15.89 6.03 -9.47
N VAL A 310 -15.07 6.14 -8.43
CA VAL A 310 -14.36 7.37 -8.07
C VAL A 310 -12.96 7.30 -8.65
N GLY A 311 -12.69 8.08 -9.70
CA GLY A 311 -11.41 8.11 -10.39
C GLY A 311 -10.35 8.88 -9.60
N ILE A 312 -9.53 8.18 -8.80
CA ILE A 312 -8.39 8.75 -8.06
C ILE A 312 -7.42 9.42 -9.04
N GLN A 313 -6.99 8.66 -10.04
CA GLN A 313 -6.00 9.13 -11.01
C GLN A 313 -6.53 10.30 -11.84
N ALA A 314 -7.81 10.29 -12.18
CA ALA A 314 -8.46 11.38 -12.88
C ALA A 314 -8.46 12.67 -12.04
N CYS A 315 -8.78 12.57 -10.75
CA CYS A 315 -8.73 13.71 -9.82
C CYS A 315 -7.29 14.26 -9.68
N ASN A 316 -6.31 13.39 -9.45
CA ASN A 316 -4.92 13.79 -9.26
C ASN A 316 -4.24 14.35 -10.53
N ARG A 317 -4.82 14.13 -11.71
CA ARG A 317 -4.34 14.59 -13.02
C ARG A 317 -5.23 15.64 -13.66
N ASN A 318 -6.27 16.10 -12.95
CA ASN A 318 -7.21 17.06 -13.50
C ASN A 318 -6.51 18.41 -13.73
N LYS A 319 -6.42 18.85 -14.98
CA LYS A 319 -5.79 20.12 -15.36
C LYS A 319 -6.45 21.35 -14.75
N VAL A 320 -7.75 21.32 -14.48
CA VAL A 320 -8.45 22.42 -13.81
C VAL A 320 -7.95 22.58 -12.37
N ILE A 321 -7.61 21.47 -11.70
CA ILE A 321 -7.12 21.47 -10.33
C ILE A 321 -5.61 21.72 -10.30
N TRP A 322 -4.85 20.97 -11.10
CA TRP A 322 -3.39 20.87 -11.03
C TRP A 322 -2.63 21.74 -12.04
N GLY A 323 -3.33 22.42 -12.96
CA GLY A 323 -2.74 23.25 -14.01
C GLY A 323 -2.47 22.47 -15.31
N GLU A 324 -1.99 23.17 -16.34
CA GLU A 324 -1.74 22.55 -17.65
C GLU A 324 -0.66 21.46 -17.62
N ASP A 325 0.31 21.58 -16.72
CA ASP A 325 1.38 20.61 -16.47
C ASP A 325 0.93 19.44 -15.57
N ALA A 326 -0.38 19.22 -15.36
CA ALA A 326 -0.90 18.17 -14.48
C ALA A 326 -0.48 16.74 -14.87
N LEU A 327 -0.10 16.51 -16.13
CA LEU A 327 0.36 15.21 -16.63
C LEU A 327 1.88 15.05 -16.57
N GLU A 328 2.61 16.11 -16.23
CA GLU A 328 4.06 16.09 -16.09
C GLU A 328 4.44 15.62 -14.68
N TRP A 329 5.51 14.82 -14.59
CA TRP A 329 6.11 14.44 -13.31
C TRP A 329 7.12 15.51 -12.91
N LYS A 330 6.76 16.35 -11.93
CA LYS A 330 7.55 17.51 -11.52
C LYS A 330 7.58 17.68 -10.00
N PRO A 331 8.56 17.07 -9.29
CA PRO A 331 8.68 17.17 -7.84
C PRO A 331 8.71 18.62 -7.33
N GLU A 332 9.30 19.55 -8.07
CA GLU A 332 9.37 20.99 -7.75
C GLU A 332 8.01 21.63 -7.46
N ARG A 333 6.91 21.03 -7.93
CA ARG A 333 5.54 21.44 -7.63
C ARG A 333 5.28 21.58 -6.13
N TRP A 334 5.94 20.74 -5.32
CA TRP A 334 5.73 20.64 -3.88
C TRP A 334 6.67 21.52 -3.06
N LEU A 335 7.68 22.14 -3.69
CA LEU A 335 8.64 23.02 -3.02
C LEU A 335 8.12 24.46 -2.89
N ASN A 336 7.10 24.81 -3.67
CA ASN A 336 6.48 26.13 -3.66
C ASN A 336 5.06 26.06 -3.12
N SER A 337 4.48 27.21 -2.83
CA SER A 337 3.06 27.28 -2.45
C SER A 337 2.17 26.74 -3.56
N LEU A 338 1.30 25.78 -3.21
CA LEU A 338 0.34 25.19 -4.14
C LEU A 338 -0.64 26.25 -4.67
N PRO A 339 -1.04 26.16 -5.96
CA PRO A 339 -2.06 27.03 -6.56
C PRO A 339 -3.38 27.05 -5.78
N ASN A 340 -4.09 28.18 -5.85
CA ASN A 340 -5.40 28.34 -5.19
C ASN A 340 -6.45 27.35 -5.71
N SER A 341 -6.38 26.96 -6.99
CA SER A 341 -7.26 25.94 -7.58
C SER A 341 -7.28 24.62 -6.79
N ILE A 342 -6.12 24.20 -6.25
CA ILE A 342 -6.02 22.98 -5.44
C ILE A 342 -6.72 23.18 -4.09
N LYS A 343 -6.53 24.35 -3.47
CA LYS A 343 -7.16 24.69 -2.18
C LYS A 343 -8.68 24.80 -2.31
N GLU A 344 -9.15 25.40 -3.40
CA GLU A 344 -10.57 25.62 -3.68
C GLU A 344 -11.28 24.33 -4.11
N ALA A 345 -10.56 23.40 -4.77
CA ALA A 345 -11.10 22.10 -5.15
C ALA A 345 -11.54 21.24 -3.96
N LYS A 346 -11.05 21.52 -2.74
CA LYS A 346 -11.43 20.82 -1.49
C LYS A 346 -11.38 19.30 -1.64
N VAL A 347 -10.34 18.79 -2.29
CA VAL A 347 -10.13 17.36 -2.48
C VAL A 347 -10.05 16.69 -1.10
N PRO A 348 -10.91 15.70 -0.78
CA PRO A 348 -11.05 15.17 0.59
C PRO A 348 -9.89 14.25 1.02
N GLY A 349 -8.80 14.22 0.25
CA GLY A 349 -7.65 13.35 0.45
C GLY A 349 -6.94 13.60 1.79
N ILE A 350 -6.67 12.54 2.56
CA ILE A 350 -5.99 12.65 3.87
C ILE A 350 -4.51 13.03 3.77
N TYR A 351 -3.90 12.92 2.59
CA TYR A 351 -2.48 13.18 2.36
C TYR A 351 -2.30 14.10 1.15
N ALA A 352 -1.63 15.23 1.37
CA ALA A 352 -1.20 16.17 0.33
C ALA A 352 -2.29 16.65 -0.66
N ASN A 353 -3.56 16.71 -0.24
CA ASN A 353 -4.72 16.99 -1.11
C ASN A 353 -4.85 16.00 -2.28
N LEU A 354 -4.37 14.76 -2.10
CA LEU A 354 -4.39 13.68 -3.09
C LEU A 354 -5.48 12.66 -2.77
N MET A 355 -6.18 12.18 -3.79
CA MET A 355 -7.13 11.08 -3.62
C MET A 355 -6.46 9.71 -3.46
N THR A 356 -5.13 9.64 -3.55
CA THR A 356 -4.33 8.39 -3.52
C THR A 356 -4.58 7.56 -2.27
N PHE A 357 -4.78 8.23 -1.13
CA PHE A 357 -5.09 7.60 0.16
C PHE A 357 -6.56 7.80 0.59
N LEU A 358 -7.40 8.29 -0.33
CA LEU A 358 -8.82 8.58 -0.12
C LEU A 358 -9.07 9.59 1.04
N GLY A 359 -10.34 9.71 1.42
CA GLY A 359 -10.83 10.59 2.47
C GLY A 359 -11.97 9.95 3.27
N GLY A 360 -12.24 10.51 4.45
CA GLY A 360 -13.31 10.07 5.36
C GLY A 360 -13.01 8.75 6.09
N GLY A 361 -14.06 8.08 6.59
CA GLY A 361 -13.91 6.89 7.45
C GLY A 361 -13.35 5.63 6.76
N ASN A 362 -13.13 5.66 5.45
CA ASN A 362 -12.49 4.57 4.68
C ASN A 362 -11.21 5.05 3.99
N ALA A 363 -10.55 6.07 4.54
CA ALA A 363 -9.22 6.47 4.10
C ALA A 363 -8.19 5.39 4.45
N CYS A 364 -7.02 5.44 3.80
CA CYS A 364 -5.89 4.60 4.18
C CYS A 364 -5.52 4.88 5.66
N MET A 365 -5.21 3.83 6.41
CA MET A 365 -4.93 3.91 7.85
C MET A 365 -3.51 4.36 8.15
#